data_AF-Q0C3F3-F1
#
_entry.id   AF-Q0C3F3-F1
#
_cell.length_a   1.000
_cell.length_b   1.000
_cell.length_c   1.000
_cell.angle_alpha   90.00
_cell.angle_beta   90.00
_cell.angle_gamma   90.00
#
_symmetry.space_group_name_H-M   'P 1'
#
loop_
_entity.id
_entity.type
_entity.pdbx_description
1 polymer ?
#
loop_
_entity_poly.entity_id
_entity_poly.type
_entity_poly.pdbx_seq_one_letter_code
_entity_poly.pdbx_strand_id
1 'polypeptide(L)' 'MSENKVKGPASYFPSIEKTYGKPISHWMEVIDGMAGQKHMDIVAALKGAHGLGHGHANALVAAHKAAAR' A
#
# COMPACT_ATOMS: atom_id res chain seq x y z
N MET A 1 8.53 -25.72 0.44
CA MET A 1 7.94 -24.58 -0.27
C MET A 1 8.43 -23.32 0.43
N SER A 2 9.25 -22.51 -0.24
CA SER A 2 9.97 -21.41 0.39
C SER A 2 9.04 -20.22 0.62
N GLU A 3 8.44 -20.14 1.80
CA GLU A 3 7.90 -18.89 2.34
C GLU A 3 9.07 -17.94 2.55
N ASN A 4 9.43 -17.20 1.50
CA ASN A 4 10.25 -16.01 1.64
C ASN A 4 9.45 -15.08 2.55
N LYS A 5 9.75 -15.09 3.85
CA LYS A 5 9.17 -14.18 4.85
C LYS A 5 9.36 -12.79 4.28
N VAL A 6 8.35 -12.27 3.60
CA VAL A 6 8.35 -10.89 3.14
C VAL A 6 8.43 -10.10 4.44
N LYS A 7 9.59 -9.54 4.75
CA LYS A 7 9.79 -8.75 5.98
C LYS A 7 9.44 -7.31 5.64
N GLY A 8 8.60 -6.69 6.45
CA GLY A 8 8.25 -5.27 6.31
C GLY A 8 6.86 -5.02 5.73
N PRO A 9 6.57 -3.82 5.21
CA PRO A 9 5.23 -3.43 4.78
C PRO A 9 4.62 -4.34 3.71
N ALA A 10 5.46 -5.00 2.91
CA ALA A 10 5.05 -5.95 1.89
C ALA A 10 4.47 -7.27 2.44
N SER A 11 4.62 -7.59 3.74
CA SER A 11 3.92 -8.73 4.36
C SER A 11 2.39 -8.59 4.30
N TYR A 12 1.89 -7.35 4.22
CA TYR A 12 0.46 -7.06 4.19
C TYR A 12 -0.15 -7.23 2.80
N PHE A 13 0.67 -7.35 1.76
CA PHE A 13 0.22 -7.34 0.37
C PHE A 13 -0.80 -8.44 0.04
N PRO A 14 -0.57 -9.72 0.39
CA PRO A 14 -1.55 -10.77 0.12
C PRO A 14 -2.91 -10.50 0.78
N SER A 15 -2.89 -9.95 2.00
CA SER A 15 -4.10 -9.60 2.74
C SER A 15 -4.83 -8.41 2.13
N ILE A 16 -4.11 -7.42 1.62
CA ILE A 16 -4.67 -6.24 0.93
C ILE A 16 -5.36 -6.69 -0.36
N GLU A 17 -4.69 -7.47 -1.20
CA GLU A 17 -5.27 -7.97 -2.45
C GLU A 17 -6.51 -8.83 -2.18
N LYS A 18 -6.45 -9.69 -1.16
CA LYS A 18 -7.59 -10.52 -0.75
C LYS A 18 -8.75 -9.69 -0.20
N THR A 19 -8.49 -8.61 0.52
CA THR A 19 -9.52 -7.78 1.17
C THR A 19 -10.20 -6.83 0.18
N TYR A 20 -9.42 -6.20 -0.71
CA TYR A 20 -9.92 -5.16 -1.60
C TYR A 20 -10.07 -5.61 -3.07
N GLY A 21 -9.66 -6.83 -3.40
CA GLY A 21 -9.85 -7.44 -4.72
C GLY A 21 -9.03 -6.80 -5.85
N LYS A 22 -8.02 -5.98 -5.52
CA LYS A 22 -7.17 -5.30 -6.50
C LYS A 22 -5.70 -5.63 -6.27
N PRO A 23 -4.91 -5.82 -7.35
CA PRO A 23 -3.51 -6.17 -7.24
C PRO A 23 -2.69 -5.03 -6.62
N ILE A 24 -1.55 -5.35 -6.01
CA ILE A 24 -0.66 -4.32 -5.43
C ILE A 24 -0.23 -3.27 -6.44
N SER A 25 0.04 -3.66 -7.70
CA SER A 25 0.40 -2.72 -8.75
C SER A 25 -0.62 -1.59 -8.90
N HIS A 26 -1.92 -1.90 -8.83
CA HIS A 26 -2.98 -0.90 -8.89
C HIS A 26 -2.85 0.13 -7.76
N TRP A 27 -2.56 -0.32 -6.54
CA TRP A 27 -2.38 0.57 -5.40
C TRP A 27 -1.11 1.41 -5.50
N MET A 28 -0.04 0.84 -6.06
CA MET A 28 1.19 1.58 -6.32
C MET A 28 0.96 2.68 -7.35
N GLU A 29 0.23 2.40 -8.44
CA GLU A 29 -0.14 3.42 -9.44
C GLU A 29 -1.00 4.55 -8.84
N VAL A 30 -1.94 4.22 -7.94
CA VAL A 30 -2.74 5.23 -7.23
C VAL A 30 -1.85 6.13 -6.36
N ILE A 31 -0.87 5.55 -5.67
CA ILE A 31 0.07 6.29 -4.82
C ILE A 31 1.05 7.10 -5.66
N ASP A 32 1.46 6.59 -6.82
CA ASP A 32 2.35 7.26 -7.77
C ASP A 32 1.68 8.51 -8.37
N GLY A 33 0.37 8.45 -8.65
CA GLY A 33 -0.43 9.62 -9.00
C GLY A 33 -0.52 10.69 -7.90
N MET A 34 -0.13 10.35 -6.66
CA MET A 34 -0.03 11.24 -5.51
C MET A 34 1.44 11.48 -5.08
N ALA A 35 2.40 11.10 -5.95
CA ALA A 35 3.82 11.29 -5.68
C ALA A 35 4.10 12.79 -5.43
N GLY A 36 4.59 13.10 -4.23
CA GLY A 36 4.83 14.48 -3.78
C GLY A 36 3.92 14.94 -2.64
N GLN A 37 2.79 14.25 -2.39
CA GLN A 37 1.99 14.48 -1.20
C GLN A 37 2.65 13.92 0.07
N LYS A 38 2.25 14.45 1.25
CA LYS A 38 2.76 13.92 2.51
C LYS A 38 2.22 12.51 2.73
N HIS A 39 2.98 11.70 3.46
CA HIS A 39 2.61 10.32 3.81
C HIS A 39 1.17 10.20 4.32
N MET A 40 0.80 11.08 5.26
CA MET A 40 -0.52 11.06 5.89
C MET A 40 -1.65 11.49 4.94
N ASP A 41 -1.37 12.35 3.96
CA ASP A 41 -2.35 12.78 2.98
C ASP A 41 -2.70 11.62 2.04
N ILE A 42 -1.69 10.87 1.59
CA ILE A 42 -1.88 9.68 0.75
C ILE A 42 -2.64 8.59 1.54
N VAL A 43 -2.29 8.38 2.82
CA VAL A 43 -3.02 7.46 3.69
C VAL A 43 -4.48 7.88 3.83
N ALA A 44 -4.76 9.17 4.03
CA ALA A 44 -6.12 9.69 4.11
C ALA A 44 -6.89 9.51 2.78
N ALA A 45 -6.24 9.75 1.64
CA ALA A 45 -6.82 9.54 0.32
C ALA A 45 -7.18 8.06 0.08
N LEU A 46 -6.28 7.13 0.40
CA LEU A 46 -6.54 5.69 0.30
C LEU A 46 -7.70 5.24 1.19
N LYS A 47 -7.79 5.79 2.40
CA LYS A 47 -8.91 5.52 3.31
C LYS A 47 -10.23 6.07 2.76
N GLY A 48 -10.24 7.32 2.30
CA GLY A 48 -11.46 8.01 1.87
C GLY A 48 -11.98 7.56 0.51
N ALA A 49 -11.10 7.48 -0.49
CA ALA A 49 -11.48 7.14 -1.86
C ALA A 49 -11.70 5.63 -2.07
N HIS A 50 -10.99 4.79 -1.31
CA HIS A 50 -10.97 3.35 -1.55
C HIS A 50 -11.37 2.50 -0.33
N GLY A 51 -11.70 3.13 0.80
CA GLY A 51 -12.15 2.43 2.01
C GLY A 51 -11.05 1.61 2.69
N LEU A 52 -9.76 1.89 2.42
CA LEU A 52 -8.68 1.12 3.05
C LEU A 52 -8.66 1.34 4.56
N GLY A 53 -8.44 0.27 5.33
CA GLY A 53 -8.08 0.35 6.75
C GLY A 53 -6.72 1.03 6.96
N HIS A 54 -6.53 1.65 8.14
CA HIS A 54 -5.33 2.45 8.43
C HIS A 54 -4.01 1.66 8.28
N GLY A 55 -3.96 0.42 8.78
CA GLY A 55 -2.77 -0.44 8.65
C GLY A 55 -2.44 -0.79 7.20
N HIS A 56 -3.47 -1.10 6.40
CA HIS A 56 -3.32 -1.43 4.98
C HIS A 56 -2.86 -0.22 4.16
N ALA A 57 -3.48 0.95 4.36
CA ALA A 57 -3.06 2.19 3.70
C ALA A 57 -1.62 2.56 4.07
N ASN A 58 -1.26 2.49 5.36
CA ASN A 58 0.10 2.81 5.81
C ASN A 58 1.14 1.85 5.21
N ALA A 59 0.83 0.55 5.16
CA ALA A 59 1.73 -0.45 4.57
C ALA A 59 2.02 -0.17 3.08
N LEU A 60 1.00 0.21 2.30
CA LEU A 60 1.19 0.53 0.88
C LEU A 60 2.07 1.77 0.68
N VAL A 61 1.79 2.86 1.41
CA VAL A 61 2.57 4.10 1.28
C VAL A 61 4.01 3.91 1.77
N ALA A 62 4.21 3.15 2.86
CA ALA A 62 5.55 2.80 3.35
C ALA A 62 6.33 1.95 2.35
N ALA A 63 5.68 0.95 1.74
CA ALA A 63 6.31 0.13 0.71
C ALA A 63 6.68 0.94 -0.53
N HIS A 64 5.79 1.81 -1.01
CA HIS A 64 6.06 2.68 -2.15
C HIS A 64 7.25 3.62 -1.87
N LYS A 65 7.30 4.24 -0.68
CA LYS A 65 8.42 5.11 -0.28
C LYS A 65 9.74 4.36 -0.14
N ALA A 66 9.70 3.10 0.30
CA ALA A 66 10.87 2.25 0.38
C ALA A 66 11.37 1.80 -1.00
N ALA A 67 10.46 1.60 -1.96
CA ALA A 67 10.79 1.21 -3.33
C ALA A 67 11.28 2.39 -4.21
N ALA A 68 10.83 3.61 -3.92
CA ALA A 68 11.25 4.83 -4.63
C ALA A 68 12.58 5.42 -4.13
N ARG A 69 13.34 4.66 -3.33
CA ARG A 69 14.62 5.06 -2.75
C ARG A 69 15.81 4.45 -3.48
#